data_AF-A0A2D8ZW29-F1
#
_entry.id   AF-A0A2D8ZW29-F1
#
_cell.length_a   1.000
_cell.length_b   1.000
_cell.length_c   1.000
_cell.angle_alpha   90.00
_cell.angle_beta   90.00
_cell.angle_gamma   90.00
#
_symmetry.space_group_name_H-M   'P 1'
#
loop_
_entity.id
_entity.type
_entity.pdbx_description
1 polymer ?
#
loop_
_entity_poly.entity_id
_entity_poly.type
_entity_poly.pdbx_seq_one_letter_code
_entity_poly.pdbx_strand_id
1 'polypeptide(L)' 'MSDGFEPSSTLTCPQCGHRSKDLMPTDACQYFYDCKGCGALLKPLPGDCCVYCSFGDVKCPPIQMGDCCGG' A
#
# COMPACT_ATOMS: atom_id res chain seq x y z
N MET A 1 -8.38 -19.18 -14.18
CA MET A 1 -7.09 -18.50 -14.40
C MET A 1 -6.85 -17.65 -13.16
N SER A 2 -6.18 -18.20 -12.17
CA SER A 2 -5.93 -17.53 -10.89
C SER A 2 -4.59 -16.85 -11.01
N ASP A 3 -4.58 -15.68 -11.64
CA ASP A 3 -3.41 -14.82 -11.73
C ASP A 3 -2.96 -14.51 -10.29
N GLY A 4 -1.68 -14.76 -9.99
CA GLY A 4 -1.09 -14.76 -8.64
C GLY A 4 -0.96 -13.37 -8.01
N PHE A 5 -1.97 -12.52 -8.21
CA PHE A 5 -2.06 -11.16 -7.72
C PHE A 5 -2.88 -11.14 -6.42
N GLU A 6 -2.28 -10.69 -5.33
CA GLU A 6 -2.96 -10.53 -4.05
C GLU A 6 -3.35 -9.06 -3.83
N PRO A 7 -4.62 -8.66 -4.11
CA PRO A 7 -5.06 -7.28 -3.94
C PRO A 7 -5.14 -6.88 -2.48
N SER A 8 -5.20 -7.81 -1.53
CA SER A 8 -5.36 -7.44 -0.13
C SER A 8 -4.00 -7.20 0.52
N SER A 9 -3.73 -5.98 0.97
CA SER A 9 -2.59 -5.68 1.84
C SER A 9 -3.05 -5.31 3.22
N THR A 10 -2.31 -5.77 4.23
CA THR A 10 -2.50 -5.28 5.60
C THR A 10 -1.57 -4.10 5.80
N LEU A 11 -2.15 -2.91 5.95
CA LEU A 11 -1.41 -1.68 6.19
C LEU A 11 -1.26 -1.45 7.69
N THR A 12 -0.02 -1.34 8.14
CA THR A 12 0.28 -1.12 9.56
C THR A 12 0.68 0.33 9.78
N CYS A 13 -0.10 1.05 10.57
CA CYS A 13 0.19 2.44 10.90
C CYS A 13 1.37 2.54 11.87
N PRO A 14 2.48 3.22 11.51
CA PRO A 14 3.64 3.38 12.39
C PRO A 14 3.39 4.37 13.54
N GLN A 15 2.32 5.17 13.49
CA GLN A 15 1.99 6.15 14.53
C GLN A 15 1.26 5.55 15.72
N CYS A 16 0.35 4.60 15.49
CA CYS A 16 -0.47 3.99 16.54
C CYS A 16 -0.42 2.46 16.58
N GLY A 17 0.23 1.81 15.60
CA GLY A 17 0.29 0.36 15.48
C GLY A 17 -0.98 -0.29 14.91
N HIS A 18 -1.98 0.51 14.50
CA HIS A 18 -3.23 0.00 13.93
C HIS A 18 -2.98 -0.73 12.60
N ARG A 19 -3.56 -1.92 12.45
CA ARG A 19 -3.47 -2.71 11.23
C ARG A 19 -4.84 -2.78 10.57
N SER A 20 -4.91 -2.35 9.32
CA SER A 20 -6.13 -2.39 8.54
C SER A 20 -5.87 -3.17 7.26
N LYS A 21 -6.69 -4.19 7.01
CA LYS A 21 -6.63 -4.95 5.77
C LYS A 21 -7.49 -4.23 4.73
N ASP A 22 -6.84 -3.67 3.73
CA ASP A 22 -7.50 -2.93 2.66
C ASP A 22 -7.17 -3.59 1.30
N LEU A 23 -8.12 -3.48 0.37
CA LEU A 23 -7.93 -3.95 -1.00
C LEU A 23 -7.20 -2.85 -1.78
N MET A 24 -5.96 -3.12 -2.15
CA MET A 24 -5.17 -2.32 -3.07
C MET A 24 -5.90 -2.26 -4.42
N PRO A 25 -6.28 -1.06 -4.87
CA PRO A 25 -6.78 -0.91 -6.23
C PRO A 25 -5.65 -1.26 -7.21
N THR A 26 -5.92 -2.15 -8.16
CA THR A 26 -4.99 -2.49 -9.26
C THR A 26 -4.73 -1.31 -10.18
N ASP A 27 -5.63 -0.33 -10.18
CA ASP A 27 -5.66 0.77 -11.15
C ASP A 27 -4.81 1.97 -10.72
N ALA A 28 -4.41 2.08 -9.44
CA ALA A 28 -3.68 3.25 -8.95
C ALA A 28 -2.84 3.01 -7.68
N CYS A 29 -1.73 3.74 -7.57
CA CYS A 29 -0.91 3.81 -6.36
C CYS A 29 -1.55 4.74 -5.30
N GLN A 30 -1.80 4.22 -4.10
CA GLN A 30 -2.29 5.01 -2.97
C GLN A 30 -1.13 5.76 -2.30
N TYR A 31 -0.96 7.04 -2.61
CA TYR A 31 0.10 7.86 -1.99
C TYR A 31 -0.28 8.36 -0.59
N PHE A 32 -1.56 8.61 -0.33
CA PHE A 32 -2.04 9.05 0.97
C PHE A 32 -2.98 8.01 1.55
N TYR A 33 -2.73 7.61 2.80
CA TYR A 33 -3.60 6.70 3.53
C TYR A 33 -4.05 7.34 4.83
N ASP A 34 -5.37 7.45 4.98
CA ASP A 34 -5.96 7.92 6.22
C ASP A 34 -6.09 6.76 7.21
N CYS A 35 -5.39 6.84 8.33
CA CYS A 35 -5.42 5.77 9.31
C CYS A 35 -6.77 5.72 10.04
N LYS A 36 -7.57 4.67 9.81
CA LYS A 36 -8.86 4.45 10.51
C LYS A 36 -8.77 4.37 12.04
N GLY A 37 -7.58 4.11 12.59
CA GLY A 37 -7.36 4.01 14.04
C GLY A 37 -7.08 5.35 14.72
N CYS A 38 -6.34 6.26 14.07
CA CYS A 38 -5.91 7.53 14.69
C CYS A 38 -6.23 8.79 13.87
N GLY A 39 -6.75 8.64 12.65
CA GLY A 39 -6.99 9.74 11.71
C GLY A 39 -5.71 10.40 11.18
N ALA A 40 -4.54 9.77 11.38
CA ALA A 40 -3.29 10.31 10.85
C ALA A 40 -3.18 10.03 9.35
N LEU A 41 -2.80 11.06 8.59
CA LEU A 41 -2.54 10.95 7.16
C LEU A 41 -1.12 10.40 6.95
N LEU A 42 -1.04 9.11 6.62
CA LEU A 42 0.21 8.42 6.30
C LEU A 42 0.65 8.74 4.87
N LYS A 43 1.96 8.91 4.70
CA LYS A 43 2.63 9.14 3.41
C LYS A 43 3.75 8.11 3.25
N PRO A 44 4.04 7.64 2.03
CA PRO A 44 5.12 6.70 1.78
C PRO A 44 6.47 7.27 2.23
N LEU A 45 7.37 6.35 2.56
CA LEU A 45 8.76 6.67 2.83
C LEU A 45 9.47 7.13 1.55
N PRO A 46 10.49 7.99 1.67
CA PRO A 46 11.30 8.38 0.51
C PRO A 46 11.98 7.15 -0.08
N GLY A 47 11.64 6.81 -1.33
CA GLY A 47 12.11 5.61 -2.03
C GLY A 47 11.02 4.57 -2.32
N ASP A 48 9.85 4.70 -1.71
CA ASP A 48 8.67 3.89 -2.04
C ASP A 48 7.64 4.70 -2.85
N CYS A 49 6.92 4.04 -3.74
CA CYS A 49 5.93 4.68 -4.60
C CYS A 49 4.55 4.88 -3.94
N CYS A 50 4.21 4.13 -2.88
CA CYS A 50 2.90 4.23 -2.22
C CYS A 50 2.95 3.71 -0.77
N VAL A 51 1.92 4.05 0.01
CA VAL A 51 1.82 3.67 1.44
C VAL A 51 1.83 2.16 1.66
N TYR A 52 1.33 1.38 0.70
CA TYR A 52 1.38 -0.08 0.75
C TYR A 52 2.79 -0.62 0.57
N CYS A 53 3.61 0.03 -0.24
CA CYS A 53 4.99 -0.39 -0.48
C CYS A 53 5.91 -0.10 0.72
N SER A 54 5.61 0.95 1.51
CA SER A 54 6.28 1.30 2.77
C SER A 54 5.74 0.59 4.02
N PHE A 55 4.42 0.50 4.17
CA PHE A 55 3.76 0.06 5.42
C PHE A 55 2.84 -1.15 5.24
N GLY A 56 2.67 -1.63 4.01
CA GLY A 56 1.91 -2.82 3.69
C GLY A 56 2.79 -4.06 3.72
N ASP A 57 2.17 -5.20 4.04
CA ASP A 57 2.81 -6.51 3.97
C ASP A 57 3.10 -6.96 2.53
N VAL A 58 2.15 -6.69 1.61
CA VAL A 58 2.25 -7.08 0.21
C VAL A 58 2.58 -5.85 -0.65
N LYS A 59 3.55 -6.02 -1.56
CA LYS A 59 3.96 -4.96 -2.50
C LYS A 59 2.82 -4.57 -3.44
N CYS A 60 2.88 -3.33 -3.88
CA CYS A 60 1.84 -2.68 -4.67
C CYS A 60 1.67 -3.33 -6.07
N PRO A 61 0.43 -3.42 -6.60
CA PRO A 61 0.10 -4.05 -7.88
C PRO A 61 1.04 -3.69 -9.04
N PRO A 62 1.36 -2.41 -9.30
CA PRO A 62 2.26 -2.06 -10.40
C PRO A 62 3.65 -2.71 -10.28
N ILE A 63 4.18 -2.87 -9.06
CA ILE A 63 5.44 -3.59 -8.83
C ILE A 63 5.29 -5.09 -9.11
N GLN A 64 4.16 -5.70 -8.73
CA GLN A 64 3.91 -7.12 -9.03
C GLN A 64 3.76 -7.38 -10.54
N MET A 65 3.21 -6.41 -11.28
CA MET A 65 3.04 -6.46 -12.73
C MET A 65 4.31 -6.02 -13.50
N GLY A 66 5.35 -5.55 -12.81
CA GLY A 66 6.61 -5.11 -13.43
C GLY A 66 6.57 -3.71 -14.05
N ASP A 67 5.47 -2.97 -13.86
CA ASP A 67 5.33 -1.58 -14.28
C ASP A 67 5.90 -0.70 -13.16
N CYS A 68 7.23 -0.50 -13.20
CA CYS A 68 7.88 0.30 -12.18
C CYS A 68 7.40 1.76 -12.30
N CYS A 69 6.70 2.26 -11.28
CA CYS A 69 6.45 3.69 -11.14
C CYS A 69 7.78 4.37 -10.77
N GLY A 70 8.61 4.61 -11.76
CA GLY A 70 9.94 5.19 -11.66
C GLY A 70 10.41 5.68 -13.02
N GLY A 71 9.73 6.70 -13.54
CA GLY A 71 10.17 7.55 -14.64
C GLY A 71 9.91 9.00 -14.29
#